data_AF-A0A3C7W3T5-F1
#
_entry.id   AF-A0A3C7W3T5-F1
#
_cell.length_a   1.000
_cell.length_b   1.000
_cell.length_c   1.000
_cell.angle_alpha   90.00
_cell.angle_beta   90.00
_cell.angle_gamma   90.00
#
_symmetry.space_group_name_H-M   'P 1'
#
loop_
_entity.id
_entity.type
_entity.pdbx_description
1 polymer ?
#
loop_
_entity_poly.entity_id
_entity_poly.type
_entity_poly.pdbx_seq_one_letter_code
_entity_poly.pdbx_strand_id
1 'polypeptide(L)'
;RPTGWRLAVDGMGRYGTDYQLRAGVALIGFGANLPEDAVYPTTDRDGNGDPLTGGRAYRLRFPPGGLPPARAFWSLTVYDGEGYLLPGVGGRHRLGSSDALQRDADGGLTLYLQPEAPAGDARANWLPLPPSGPVQLTLRLYEPGGDVLAGRWQPPAVMPAPG
;
A
#
# COMPACT_ATOMS: atom_id res chain seq x y z
N ARG A 1 -10.01 -12.69 8.53
CA ARG A 1 -8.77 -13.31 7.97
C ARG A 1 -7.73 -12.20 7.83
N PRO A 2 -6.44 -12.44 8.11
CA PRO A 2 -5.43 -11.41 7.91
C PRO A 2 -5.38 -11.01 6.43
N THR A 3 -5.30 -9.72 6.14
CA THR A 3 -5.38 -9.17 4.77
C THR A 3 -4.06 -9.26 4.01
N GLY A 4 -3.02 -9.85 4.61
CA GLY A 4 -1.65 -9.87 4.10
C GLY A 4 -0.83 -8.61 4.45
N TRP A 5 -1.47 -7.59 5.02
CA TRP A 5 -0.80 -6.34 5.41
C TRP A 5 -0.14 -6.44 6.79
N ARG A 6 1.04 -5.84 6.89
CA ARG A 6 1.78 -5.60 8.13
C ARG A 6 1.72 -4.10 8.43
N LEU A 7 1.29 -3.75 9.64
CA LEU A 7 1.20 -2.37 10.10
C LEU A 7 1.75 -2.32 11.54
N ALA A 8 2.81 -1.54 11.75
CA ALA A 8 3.34 -1.23 13.06
C ALA A 8 2.92 0.19 13.45
N VAL A 9 2.24 0.32 14.58
CA VAL A 9 1.77 1.60 15.13
C VAL A 9 2.32 1.77 16.55
N ASP A 10 2.21 0.74 17.38
CA ASP A 10 2.64 0.78 18.77
C ASP A 10 4.15 1.02 18.91
N GLY A 11 4.53 1.97 19.78
CA GLY A 11 5.93 2.28 20.10
C GLY A 11 6.73 3.00 19.02
N MET A 12 6.20 3.14 17.80
CA MET A 12 6.85 3.83 16.68
C MET A 12 7.15 5.29 17.01
N GLY A 13 8.40 5.71 16.80
CA GLY A 13 8.89 7.05 17.15
C GLY A 13 8.93 7.38 18.66
N ARG A 14 8.36 6.52 19.52
CA ARG A 14 8.35 6.66 21.00
C ARG A 14 8.92 5.42 21.68
N TYR A 15 10.13 5.04 21.30
CA TYR A 15 10.72 3.75 21.64
C TYR A 15 10.99 3.53 23.14
N GLY A 16 11.17 4.58 23.95
CA GLY A 16 11.57 4.44 25.35
C GLY A 16 12.85 3.60 25.49
N THR A 17 12.78 2.47 26.20
CA THR A 17 13.86 1.47 26.35
C THR A 17 13.68 0.24 25.46
N ASP A 18 12.74 0.25 24.50
CA ASP A 18 12.62 -0.80 23.49
C ASP A 18 13.71 -0.63 22.42
N TYR A 19 14.91 -1.09 22.78
CA TYR A 19 16.09 -1.00 21.92
C TYR A 19 15.98 -1.91 20.69
N GLN A 20 15.20 -2.99 20.76
CA GLN A 20 15.00 -3.90 19.63
C GLN A 20 14.13 -3.24 18.55
N LEU A 21 13.01 -2.64 18.94
CA LEU A 21 12.17 -1.88 18.03
C LEU A 21 12.94 -0.70 17.43
N ARG A 22 13.68 0.04 18.26
CA ARG A 22 14.52 1.16 17.80
C ARG A 22 15.58 0.71 16.77
N ALA A 23 16.30 -0.37 17.06
CA ALA A 23 17.34 -0.90 16.15
C ALA A 23 16.74 -1.40 14.83
N GLY A 24 15.61 -2.11 14.89
CA GLY A 24 14.88 -2.54 13.70
C GLY A 24 14.46 -1.37 12.83
N VAL A 25 13.82 -0.35 13.42
CA VAL A 25 13.40 0.85 12.68
C VAL A 25 14.60 1.65 12.16
N ALA A 26 15.70 1.76 12.90
CA ALA A 26 16.91 2.42 12.40
C ALA A 26 17.51 1.71 11.17
N LEU A 27 17.36 0.38 11.07
CA LEU A 27 17.84 -0.40 9.93
C LEU A 27 16.95 -0.27 8.69
N ILE A 28 15.62 -0.26 8.86
CA ILE A 28 14.65 -0.38 7.73
C ILE A 28 13.80 0.88 7.48
N GLY A 29 13.76 1.80 8.43
CA GLY A 29 12.81 2.92 8.49
C GLY A 29 13.45 4.19 9.05
N PHE A 30 14.58 4.59 8.48
CA PHE A 30 15.32 5.80 8.86
C PHE A 30 14.36 6.99 9.04
N GLY A 31 14.37 7.58 10.24
CA GLY A 31 13.54 8.74 10.56
C GLY A 31 12.04 8.46 10.61
N ALA A 32 11.62 7.24 11.00
CA ALA A 32 10.21 6.91 11.14
C ALA A 32 9.45 7.97 11.92
N ASN A 33 8.41 8.50 11.28
CA ASN A 33 7.51 9.48 11.87
C ASN A 33 6.77 8.89 13.06
N LEU A 34 6.24 9.78 13.89
CA LEU A 34 5.22 9.39 14.85
C LEU A 34 3.98 8.88 14.08
N PRO A 35 3.27 7.87 14.59
CA PRO A 35 2.06 7.36 13.93
C PRO A 35 1.01 8.43 13.65
N GLU A 36 0.91 9.46 14.50
CA GLU A 36 -0.02 10.57 14.31
C GLU A 36 0.29 11.42 13.07
N ASP A 37 1.56 11.42 12.61
CA ASP A 37 1.98 12.13 11.41
C ASP A 37 1.87 11.23 10.17
N ALA A 38 2.35 9.99 10.28
CA ALA A 38 2.25 9.03 9.18
C ALA A 38 2.36 7.57 9.63
N VAL A 39 1.61 6.70 8.96
CA VAL A 39 1.75 5.25 9.08
C VAL A 39 1.94 4.58 7.72
N TYR A 40 2.60 3.41 7.74
CA TYR A 40 3.07 2.72 6.54
C TYR A 40 2.66 1.25 6.53
N PRO A 41 1.38 0.89 6.29
CA PRO A 41 1.03 -0.49 5.99
C PRO A 41 1.86 -1.00 4.80
N THR A 42 2.45 -2.19 4.94
CA THR A 42 3.21 -2.85 3.88
C THR A 42 2.71 -4.27 3.63
N THR A 43 2.82 -4.75 2.40
CA THR A 43 2.56 -6.15 2.08
C THR A 43 3.44 -6.64 0.92
N ASP A 44 3.86 -7.89 1.01
CA ASP A 44 4.52 -8.68 -0.04
C ASP A 44 3.69 -9.92 -0.40
N ARG A 45 2.42 -9.97 0.04
CA ARG A 45 1.52 -11.11 -0.13
C ARG A 45 0.13 -10.69 -0.58
N ASP A 46 -0.53 -11.56 -1.33
CA ASP A 46 -1.94 -11.40 -1.68
C ASP A 46 -2.88 -11.94 -0.58
N GLY A 47 -4.18 -11.83 -0.80
CA GLY A 47 -5.23 -12.27 0.12
C GLY A 47 -5.36 -13.78 0.29
N ASN A 48 -4.70 -14.58 -0.55
CA ASN A 48 -4.56 -16.01 -0.38
C ASN A 48 -3.31 -16.37 0.46
N GLY A 49 -2.43 -15.39 0.69
CA GLY A 49 -1.17 -15.56 1.40
C GLY A 49 0.02 -15.86 0.48
N ASP A 50 -0.18 -15.85 -0.85
CA ASP A 50 0.88 -16.10 -1.82
C ASP A 50 1.73 -14.84 -2.02
N PRO A 51 3.05 -14.96 -2.27
CA PRO A 51 3.90 -13.81 -2.55
C PRO A 51 3.42 -12.99 -3.76
N LEU A 52 3.49 -11.67 -3.65
CA LEU A 52 3.30 -10.77 -4.77
C LEU A 52 4.50 -10.87 -5.72
N THR A 53 4.21 -11.08 -7.00
CA THR A 53 5.23 -11.18 -8.04
C THR A 53 4.85 -10.32 -9.24
N GLY A 54 5.84 -9.70 -9.86
CA GLY A 54 5.72 -9.14 -11.19
C GLY A 54 5.28 -10.21 -12.21
N GLY A 55 4.77 -9.75 -13.35
CA GLY A 55 4.22 -10.62 -14.39
C GLY A 55 2.81 -11.15 -14.08
N ARG A 56 2.25 -10.80 -12.92
CA ARG A 56 0.88 -11.15 -12.53
C ARG A 56 0.03 -9.90 -12.36
N ALA A 57 -1.28 -10.08 -12.52
CA ALA A 57 -2.27 -9.04 -12.30
C ALA A 57 -2.96 -9.22 -10.95
N TYR A 58 -3.14 -8.11 -10.23
CA TYR A 58 -3.82 -8.04 -8.94
C TYR A 58 -4.78 -6.85 -8.91
N ARG A 59 -5.73 -6.90 -7.97
CA ARG A 59 -6.67 -5.83 -7.66
C ARG A 59 -6.62 -5.50 -6.18
N LEU A 60 -6.54 -4.21 -5.86
CA LEU A 60 -6.80 -3.69 -4.53
C LEU A 60 -8.07 -2.87 -4.57
N ARG A 61 -9.13 -3.40 -3.95
CA ARG A 61 -10.45 -2.75 -3.96
C ARG A 61 -10.81 -2.21 -2.58
N PHE A 62 -10.98 -0.90 -2.49
CA PHE A 62 -11.60 -0.24 -1.35
C PHE A 62 -13.12 -0.19 -1.54
N PRO A 63 -13.91 -0.70 -0.57
CA PRO A 63 -15.36 -0.61 -0.66
C PRO A 63 -15.83 0.85 -0.54
N PRO A 64 -17.10 1.15 -0.90
CA PRO A 64 -17.68 2.46 -0.68
C PRO A 64 -17.52 2.91 0.79
N GLY A 65 -17.04 4.14 1.00
CA GLY A 65 -16.74 4.66 2.34
C GLY A 65 -15.53 4.03 3.04
N GLY A 66 -14.86 3.05 2.42
CA GLY A 66 -13.71 2.32 2.99
C GLY A 66 -12.35 2.74 2.45
N LEU A 67 -12.22 3.97 1.94
CA LEU A 67 -10.92 4.51 1.51
C LEU A 67 -9.93 4.62 2.67
N PRO A 68 -8.61 4.68 2.39
CA PRO A 68 -7.62 4.90 3.44
C PRO A 68 -7.96 6.15 4.27
N PRO A 69 -8.21 6.00 5.59
CA PRO A 69 -8.63 7.10 6.44
C PRO A 69 -7.41 7.95 6.81
N ALA A 70 -7.05 8.84 5.89
CA ALA A 70 -5.99 9.83 6.02
C ALA A 70 -6.60 11.23 5.89
N ARG A 71 -6.29 12.14 6.82
CA ARG A 71 -6.84 13.50 6.82
C ARG A 71 -6.15 14.40 5.80
N ALA A 72 -4.85 14.19 5.58
CA ALA A 72 -4.10 14.94 4.59
C ALA A 72 -4.17 14.26 3.21
N PHE A 73 -3.49 13.12 3.04
CA PHE A 73 -3.52 12.34 1.81
C PHE A 73 -3.01 10.91 2.04
N TRP A 74 -3.23 10.03 1.06
CA TRP A 74 -2.64 8.70 1.04
C TRP A 74 -1.98 8.40 -0.31
N SER A 75 -1.04 7.46 -0.29
CA SER A 75 -0.42 6.95 -1.51
C SER A 75 -0.07 5.46 -1.40
N LEU A 76 -0.31 4.70 -2.45
CA LEU A 76 0.20 3.35 -2.67
C LEU A 76 1.43 3.42 -3.57
N THR A 77 2.52 2.77 -3.19
CA THR A 77 3.78 2.73 -3.96
C THR A 77 4.26 1.29 -4.10
N VAL A 78 4.81 0.98 -5.27
CA VAL A 78 5.41 -0.33 -5.57
C VAL A 78 6.93 -0.28 -5.43
N TYR A 79 7.49 -1.34 -4.85
CA TYR A 79 8.92 -1.57 -4.69
C TYR A 79 9.27 -2.99 -5.20
N ASP A 80 10.53 -3.21 -5.55
CA ASP A 80 11.03 -4.56 -5.77
C ASP A 80 11.20 -5.33 -4.45
N GLY A 81 11.62 -6.60 -4.54
CA GLY A 81 11.85 -7.43 -3.35
C GLY A 81 13.06 -7.03 -2.50
N GLU A 82 13.90 -6.11 -2.96
CA GLU A 82 15.00 -5.53 -2.19
C GLU A 82 14.58 -4.20 -1.51
N GLY A 83 13.36 -3.71 -1.76
CA GLY A 83 12.83 -2.48 -1.21
C GLY A 83 13.22 -1.22 -1.98
N TYR A 84 13.78 -1.35 -3.18
CA TYR A 84 14.08 -0.21 -4.05
C TYR A 84 12.87 0.18 -4.89
N LEU A 85 12.79 1.48 -5.19
CA LEU A 85 11.78 2.01 -6.09
C LEU A 85 12.00 1.43 -7.48
N LEU A 86 10.97 0.78 -8.01
CA LEU A 86 11.00 0.34 -9.38
C LEU A 86 11.01 1.55 -10.32
N PRO A 87 11.84 1.54 -11.39
CA PRO A 87 11.72 2.52 -12.46
C PRO A 87 10.34 2.33 -13.11
N GLY A 88 9.37 3.15 -12.70
CA GLY A 88 7.98 2.99 -13.10
C GLY A 88 7.81 3.01 -14.61
N VAL A 89 6.92 2.17 -15.14
CA VAL A 89 6.56 2.22 -16.57
C VAL A 89 5.91 3.58 -16.86
N GLY A 90 6.53 4.38 -17.70
CA GLY A 90 6.09 5.77 -17.96
C GLY A 90 6.22 6.69 -16.74
N GLY A 91 7.14 6.39 -15.81
CA GLY A 91 7.35 7.17 -14.58
C GLY A 91 6.32 6.93 -13.47
N ARG A 92 5.29 6.10 -13.72
CA ARG A 92 4.25 5.80 -12.74
C ARG A 92 4.69 4.63 -11.85
N HIS A 93 4.96 4.94 -10.58
CA HIS A 93 5.33 3.98 -9.52
C HIS A 93 4.49 4.17 -8.24
N ARG A 94 3.52 5.09 -8.30
CA ARG A 94 2.66 5.50 -7.19
C ARG A 94 1.26 5.83 -7.71
N LEU A 95 0.25 5.56 -6.90
CA LEU A 95 -1.09 6.15 -6.98
C LEU A 95 -1.48 6.72 -5.62
N GLY A 96 -2.36 7.71 -5.56
CA GLY A 96 -2.78 8.32 -4.31
C GLY A 96 -4.03 9.18 -4.43
N SER A 97 -4.46 9.72 -3.28
CA SER A 97 -5.66 10.58 -3.21
C SER A 97 -5.54 11.90 -3.98
N SER A 98 -4.33 12.30 -4.38
CA SER A 98 -4.08 13.47 -5.21
C SER A 98 -4.25 13.21 -6.71
N ASP A 99 -4.35 11.94 -7.12
CA ASP A 99 -4.52 11.57 -8.53
C ASP A 99 -5.99 11.63 -8.94
N ALA A 100 -6.23 11.84 -10.24
CA ALA A 100 -7.58 11.80 -10.83
C ALA A 100 -8.09 10.36 -11.00
N LEU A 101 -8.24 9.64 -9.88
CA LEU A 101 -8.71 8.26 -9.84
C LEU A 101 -10.21 8.18 -10.14
N GLN A 102 -10.60 7.14 -10.87
CA GLN A 102 -11.99 6.84 -11.22
C GLN A 102 -12.63 5.99 -10.12
N ARG A 103 -13.82 6.39 -9.68
CA ARG A 103 -14.59 5.60 -8.70
C ARG A 103 -15.30 4.45 -9.40
N ASP A 104 -15.46 3.35 -8.67
CA ASP A 104 -16.34 2.27 -9.07
C ASP A 104 -17.80 2.78 -9.09
N ALA A 105 -18.69 2.11 -9.82
CA ALA A 105 -20.09 2.52 -9.94
C ALA A 105 -20.84 2.56 -8.58
N ASP A 106 -20.40 1.79 -7.60
CA ASP A 106 -20.94 1.78 -6.24
C ASP A 106 -20.31 2.83 -5.31
N GLY A 107 -19.38 3.66 -5.83
CA GLY A 107 -18.63 4.65 -5.05
C GLY A 107 -17.35 4.11 -4.41
N GLY A 108 -17.01 2.84 -4.65
CA GLY A 108 -15.73 2.25 -4.25
C GLY A 108 -14.53 2.77 -5.07
N LEU A 109 -13.38 2.15 -4.86
CA LEU A 109 -12.18 2.40 -5.66
C LEU A 109 -11.43 1.09 -5.88
N THR A 110 -11.34 0.67 -7.13
CA THR A 110 -10.49 -0.43 -7.56
C THR A 110 -9.18 0.08 -8.17
N LEU A 111 -8.04 -0.32 -7.59
CA LEU A 111 -6.70 -0.12 -8.16
C LEU A 111 -6.26 -1.39 -8.89
N TYR A 112 -5.73 -1.22 -10.11
CA TYR A 112 -5.23 -2.30 -10.95
C TYR A 112 -3.72 -2.39 -10.84
N LEU A 113 -3.19 -3.49 -10.33
CA LEU A 113 -1.75 -3.69 -10.14
C LEU A 113 -1.29 -4.77 -11.11
N GLN A 114 -0.74 -4.38 -12.25
CA GLN A 114 -0.40 -5.33 -13.33
C GLN A 114 0.67 -4.77 -14.27
N PRO A 115 1.41 -5.59 -15.02
CA PRO A 115 2.47 -5.11 -15.90
C PRO A 115 1.94 -4.29 -17.09
N GLU A 116 0.82 -4.70 -17.67
CA GLU A 116 0.21 -4.03 -18.84
C GLU A 116 -0.87 -3.05 -18.42
N ALA A 117 -0.91 -1.88 -19.09
CA ALA A 117 -1.97 -0.90 -18.85
C ALA A 117 -3.35 -1.48 -19.22
N PRO A 118 -4.36 -1.38 -18.34
CA PRO A 118 -5.73 -1.70 -18.72
C PRO A 118 -6.25 -0.70 -19.75
N ALA A 119 -7.25 -1.12 -20.53
CA ALA A 119 -7.88 -0.28 -21.53
C ALA A 119 -8.83 0.76 -20.91
N GLY A 120 -9.07 1.85 -21.66
CA GLY A 120 -10.05 2.88 -21.31
C GLY A 120 -9.78 3.56 -19.96
N ASP A 121 -10.86 3.91 -19.26
CA ASP A 121 -10.84 4.73 -18.05
C ASP A 121 -10.16 4.03 -16.85
N ALA A 122 -10.10 2.69 -16.87
CA ALA A 122 -9.40 1.91 -15.85
C ALA A 122 -7.90 2.25 -15.76
N ARG A 123 -7.32 2.81 -16.83
CA ARG A 123 -5.93 3.26 -16.87
C ARG A 123 -5.63 4.35 -15.85
N ALA A 124 -6.62 5.15 -15.43
CA ALA A 124 -6.44 6.14 -14.38
C ALA A 124 -6.03 5.48 -13.04
N ASN A 125 -6.55 4.28 -12.77
CA ASN A 125 -6.35 3.55 -11.50
C ASN A 125 -5.25 2.47 -11.59
N TRP A 126 -4.47 2.48 -12.67
CA TRP A 126 -3.45 1.47 -12.91
C TRP A 126 -2.10 1.85 -12.31
N LEU A 127 -1.55 0.95 -11.49
CA LEU A 127 -0.19 0.99 -10.97
C LEU A 127 0.63 -0.11 -11.68
N PRO A 128 1.65 0.25 -12.47
CA PRO A 128 2.48 -0.72 -13.17
C PRO A 128 3.25 -1.62 -12.19
N LEU A 129 3.26 -2.92 -12.49
CA LEU A 129 4.13 -3.90 -11.85
C LEU A 129 5.27 -4.29 -12.80
N PRO A 130 6.42 -4.78 -12.29
CA PRO A 130 7.47 -5.28 -13.16
C PRO A 130 7.00 -6.54 -13.90
N PRO A 131 7.61 -6.89 -15.05
CA PRO A 131 7.23 -8.09 -15.82
C PRO A 131 7.56 -9.41 -15.10
N SER A 132 8.42 -9.38 -14.08
CA SER A 132 8.80 -10.54 -13.27
C SER A 132 9.42 -10.09 -11.94
N GLY A 133 9.71 -11.05 -11.08
CA GLY A 133 10.42 -10.83 -9.82
C GLY A 133 9.51 -10.51 -8.63
N PRO A 134 10.07 -10.45 -7.41
CA PRO A 134 9.32 -10.12 -6.20
C PRO A 134 8.84 -8.67 -6.18
N VAL A 135 7.67 -8.43 -5.59
CA VAL A 135 7.06 -7.10 -5.45
C VAL A 135 6.65 -6.85 -4.01
N GLN A 136 6.88 -5.64 -3.53
CA GLN A 136 6.33 -5.15 -2.28
C GLN A 136 5.48 -3.90 -2.50
N LEU A 137 4.37 -3.80 -1.77
CA LEU A 137 3.50 -2.64 -1.74
C LEU A 137 3.63 -1.92 -0.41
N THR A 138 3.72 -0.59 -0.46
CA THR A 138 3.61 0.27 0.72
C THR A 138 2.48 1.25 0.53
N LEU A 139 1.47 1.17 1.40
CA LEU A 139 0.47 2.21 1.54
C LEU A 139 0.96 3.21 2.59
N ARG A 140 0.84 4.50 2.31
CA ARG A 140 1.21 5.59 3.21
C ARG A 140 -0.04 6.39 3.53
N LEU A 141 -0.31 6.60 4.80
CA LEU A 141 -1.39 7.47 5.27
C LEU A 141 -0.74 8.63 6.03
N TYR A 142 -1.02 9.86 5.61
CA TYR A 142 -0.53 11.08 6.24
C TYR A 142 -1.66 11.72 7.05
N GLU A 143 -1.39 12.03 8.31
CA GLU A 143 -2.39 12.33 9.33
C GLU A 143 -3.50 11.25 9.40
N PRO A 144 -3.16 10.00 9.77
CA PRO A 144 -4.13 8.92 9.79
C PRO A 144 -5.24 9.13 10.84
N GLY A 145 -6.44 8.63 10.54
CA GLY A 145 -7.59 8.69 11.43
C GLY A 145 -7.44 7.81 12.67
N GLY A 146 -8.27 8.07 13.68
CA GLY A 146 -8.20 7.40 14.98
C GLY A 146 -8.35 5.87 14.94
N ASP A 147 -9.10 5.32 13.97
CA ASP A 147 -9.21 3.86 13.82
C ASP A 147 -7.89 3.20 13.38
N VAL A 148 -7.06 3.92 12.60
CA VAL A 148 -5.74 3.43 12.20
C VAL A 148 -4.79 3.45 13.39
N LEU A 149 -4.78 4.57 14.13
CA LEU A 149 -3.96 4.75 15.32
C LEU A 149 -4.30 3.76 16.43
N ALA A 150 -5.56 3.34 16.49
CA ALA A 150 -6.01 2.31 17.43
C ALA A 150 -5.91 0.88 16.88
N GLY A 151 -5.28 0.67 15.70
CA GLY A 151 -5.12 -0.65 15.09
C GLY A 151 -6.42 -1.33 14.64
N ARG A 152 -7.54 -0.61 14.58
CA ARG A 152 -8.86 -1.11 14.16
C ARG A 152 -9.09 -1.09 12.66
N TRP A 153 -8.21 -0.42 11.91
CA TRP A 153 -8.28 -0.36 10.46
C TRP A 153 -7.07 -1.03 9.82
N GLN A 154 -7.31 -1.81 8.76
CA GLN A 154 -6.29 -2.34 7.88
C GLN A 154 -6.75 -2.19 6.43
N PRO A 155 -5.84 -2.06 5.46
CA PRO A 155 -6.23 -2.05 4.06
C PRO A 155 -6.89 -3.38 3.67
N PRO A 156 -7.82 -3.37 2.70
CA PRO A 156 -8.33 -4.59 2.10
C PRO A 156 -7.21 -5.46 1.54
N ALA A 157 -7.47 -6.76 1.45
CA ALA A 157 -6.52 -7.68 0.84
C ALA A 157 -6.29 -7.34 -0.64
N VAL A 158 -5.05 -7.47 -1.08
CA VAL A 158 -4.72 -7.45 -2.50
C VAL A 158 -5.12 -8.82 -3.06
N MET A 159 -6.02 -8.85 -4.03
CA MET A 159 -6.52 -10.11 -4.60
C MET A 159 -5.89 -10.35 -5.97
N PRO A 160 -5.55 -11.60 -6.33
CA PRO A 160 -5.25 -11.92 -7.73
C PRO A 160 -6.39 -11.46 -8.64
N ALA A 161 -6.04 -10.81 -9.75
CA ALA A 161 -7.05 -10.48 -10.75
C ALA A 161 -7.54 -11.77 -11.42
N PRO A 162 -8.84 -11.90 -11.72
CA PRO A 162 -9.31 -12.98 -12.58
C PRO A 162 -8.60 -12.88 -13.94
N GLY A 163 -8.10 -14.04 -14.42
CA GLY A 163 -7.49 -14.17 -15.75
C GLY A 163 -8.50 -14.06 -16.88
#